data_AF-A0A970D173-F1
#
_entry.id   AF-A0A970D173-F1
#
_cell.length_a   1.000
_cell.length_b   1.000
_cell.length_c   1.000
_cell.angle_alpha   90.00
_cell.angle_beta   90.00
_cell.angle_gamma   90.00
#
_symmetry.space_group_name_H-M   'P 1'
#
loop_
_entity.id
_entity.type
_entity.pdbx_description
1 polymer ?
#
loop_
_entity_poly.entity_id
_entity_poly.type
_entity_poly.pdbx_seq_one_letter_code
_entity_poly.pdbx_strand_id
1 'polypeptide(L)' 'AGAAFVKTSTGFSTGGATAHHVKLMKDTVGDALQVKASGGIRDKAKALEMIEAGADRIGASASVAICK' A
#
# COMPACT_ATOMS: atom_id res chain seq x y z
N ALA A 1 -7.96 15.03 -13.06
CA ALA A 1 -6.98 13.94 -13.27
C ALA A 1 -7.60 12.55 -13.35
N GLY A 2 -8.84 12.29 -12.88
CA GLY A 2 -9.61 11.08 -13.22
C GLY A 2 -8.96 9.74 -12.87
N ALA A 3 -8.03 9.72 -11.91
CA ALA A 3 -7.35 8.49 -11.49
C ALA A 3 -8.33 7.56 -10.77
N ALA A 4 -8.02 6.27 -10.72
CA ALA A 4 -8.75 5.30 -9.90
C ALA A 4 -8.00 4.96 -8.59
N PHE A 5 -6.68 5.13 -8.59
CA PHE A 5 -5.80 4.79 -7.48
C PHE A 5 -4.80 5.89 -7.18
N VAL A 6 -4.42 5.97 -5.90
CA VAL A 6 -3.17 6.57 -5.44
C VAL A 6 -2.23 5.47 -4.94
N LYS A 7 -0.92 5.67 -5.10
CA LYS A 7 0.10 4.65 -4.81
C LYS A 7 1.21 5.23 -3.93
N THR A 8 1.62 4.49 -2.89
CA THR A 8 2.59 4.99 -1.90
C THR A 8 3.99 5.23 -2.47
N SER A 9 4.57 4.26 -3.19
CA SER A 9 6.01 4.31 -3.55
C SER A 9 6.33 3.59 -4.84
N THR A 10 7.37 4.05 -5.53
CA THR A 10 7.89 3.38 -6.76
C THR A 10 8.68 2.11 -6.44
N GLY A 11 9.35 2.07 -5.27
CA GLY A 11 10.31 1.03 -4.90
C GLY A 11 11.77 1.36 -5.27
N PHE A 12 12.03 2.53 -5.86
CA PHE A 12 13.38 2.95 -6.30
C PHE A 12 13.93 4.16 -5.52
N SER A 13 13.15 4.74 -4.62
CA SER A 13 13.60 5.80 -3.70
C SER A 13 14.11 5.18 -2.40
N THR A 14 14.42 6.01 -1.41
CA THR A 14 14.99 5.60 -0.12
C THR A 14 13.96 5.01 0.85
N GLY A 15 12.66 5.13 0.57
CA GLY A 15 11.57 4.67 1.43
C GLY A 15 10.48 3.87 0.70
N GLY A 16 9.64 3.20 1.49
CA GLY A 16 8.53 2.37 1.03
C GLY A 16 7.21 2.69 1.72
N ALA A 17 6.27 1.75 1.66
CA ALA A 17 4.97 1.88 2.31
C ALA A 17 5.12 1.78 3.85
N THR A 18 4.43 2.66 4.56
CA THR A 18 4.24 2.61 6.01
C THR A 18 2.74 2.71 6.32
N ALA A 19 2.29 2.14 7.45
CA ALA A 19 0.89 2.24 7.85
C ALA A 19 0.43 3.69 7.97
N HIS A 20 1.28 4.58 8.51
CA HIS A 20 1.01 6.00 8.59
C HIS A 20 0.74 6.64 7.22
N HIS A 21 1.57 6.35 6.21
CA HIS A 21 1.36 6.89 4.87
C HIS A 21 0.08 6.35 4.22
N VAL A 22 -0.18 5.06 4.37
CA VAL A 22 -1.41 4.44 3.83
C VAL A 22 -2.65 5.06 4.47
N LYS A 23 -2.67 5.18 5.80
CA LYS A 23 -3.77 5.75 6.55
C LYS A 23 -4.02 7.21 6.15
N LEU A 24 -2.96 8.02 6.09
CA LEU A 24 -3.05 9.41 5.63
C LEU A 24 -3.62 9.51 4.22
N MET A 25 -3.16 8.66 3.30
CA MET A 25 -3.67 8.64 1.93
C MET A 25 -5.15 8.24 1.89
N LYS A 26 -5.55 7.20 2.65
CA LYS A 26 -6.95 6.75 2.71
C LYS A 26 -7.87 7.80 3.30
N ASP A 27 -7.45 8.46 4.39
CA ASP A 27 -8.21 9.55 5.01
C ASP A 27 -8.36 10.75 4.07
N THR A 28 -7.36 10.99 3.21
CA THR A 28 -7.38 12.09 2.23
C THR A 28 -8.32 11.81 1.07
N VAL A 29 -8.29 10.59 0.51
CA VAL A 29 -9.08 10.25 -0.68
C VAL A 29 -10.48 9.72 -0.36
N GLY A 30 -10.72 9.28 0.88
CA GLY A 30 -11.98 8.67 1.30
C GLY A 30 -12.37 7.51 0.38
N ASP A 31 -13.60 7.55 -0.12
CA ASP A 31 -14.14 6.56 -1.05
C ASP A 31 -14.03 6.98 -2.53
N ALA A 32 -13.45 8.15 -2.81
CA ALA A 32 -13.32 8.65 -4.17
C ALA A 32 -12.24 7.90 -4.97
N LEU A 33 -11.20 7.40 -4.30
CA LEU A 33 -10.08 6.68 -4.91
C LEU A 33 -9.67 5.50 -4.04
N GLN A 34 -9.02 4.53 -4.65
CA GLN A 34 -8.42 3.39 -3.96
C GLN A 34 -6.95 3.65 -3.61
N VAL A 35 -6.46 3.02 -2.54
CA VAL A 35 -5.08 3.15 -2.07
C VAL A 35 -4.30 1.87 -2.35
N LYS A 36 -3.18 2.00 -3.07
CA LYS A 36 -2.22 0.90 -3.28
C LYS A 36 -0.96 1.11 -2.44
N ALA A 37 -0.73 0.20 -1.49
CA ALA A 37 0.52 0.14 -0.73
C ALA A 37 1.57 -0.66 -1.50
N SER A 38 2.75 -0.09 -1.72
CA SER A 38 3.87 -0.79 -2.37
C SER A 38 5.23 -0.26 -1.93
N GLY A 39 6.23 -1.15 -1.98
CA GLY A 39 7.62 -0.87 -1.56
C GLY A 39 7.87 -1.38 -0.14
N GLY A 40 8.78 -2.35 0.00
CA GLY A 40 9.18 -2.90 1.31
C GLY A 40 8.26 -3.96 1.92
N ILE A 41 7.15 -4.32 1.28
CA ILE A 41 6.20 -5.33 1.78
C ILE A 41 6.70 -6.72 1.38
N ARG A 42 7.24 -7.49 2.35
CA ARG A 42 7.92 -8.78 2.08
C ARG A 42 7.32 -9.99 2.78
N ASP A 43 6.45 -9.77 3.75
CA ASP A 43 5.82 -10.83 4.54
C ASP A 43 4.33 -10.54 4.77
N LYS A 44 3.62 -11.58 5.25
CA LYS A 44 2.18 -11.54 5.49
C LYS A 44 1.79 -10.52 6.55
N ALA A 45 2.58 -10.38 7.61
CA ALA A 45 2.29 -9.44 8.69
C ALA A 45 2.29 -8.00 8.17
N LYS A 46 3.31 -7.63 7.38
CA LYS A 46 3.40 -6.30 6.77
C LYS A 46 2.28 -6.05 5.78
N ALA A 47 1.88 -7.06 5.00
CA ALA A 47 0.75 -6.94 4.08
C ALA A 47 -0.57 -6.67 4.81
N LEU A 48 -0.82 -7.40 5.92
CA LEU A 48 -2.00 -7.20 6.77
C LEU A 48 -2.00 -5.83 7.44
N GLU A 49 -0.85 -5.37 7.94
CA GLU A 49 -0.71 -4.02 8.51
C GLU A 49 -1.12 -2.93 7.51
N MET A 50 -0.76 -3.07 6.22
CA MET A 50 -1.17 -2.11 5.19
C MET A 50 -2.68 -2.18 4.90
N ILE A 51 -3.27 -3.37 4.92
CA ILE A 51 -4.72 -3.56 4.72
C ILE A 51 -5.50 -2.92 5.87
N GLU A 52 -5.08 -3.16 7.12
CA GLU A 52 -5.68 -2.54 8.32
C GLU A 52 -5.56 -1.01 8.29
N ALA A 53 -4.45 -0.48 7.76
CA ALA A 53 -4.27 0.95 7.56
C ALA A 53 -5.16 1.56 6.45
N GLY A 54 -5.83 0.72 5.64
CA GLY A 54 -6.76 1.16 4.60
C GLY A 54 -6.29 0.97 3.16
N ALA A 55 -5.30 0.11 2.90
CA ALA A 55 -4.90 -0.22 1.53
C ALA A 55 -5.90 -1.18 0.86
N ASP A 56 -6.40 -0.81 -0.31
CA ASP A 56 -7.26 -1.64 -1.17
C ASP A 56 -6.44 -2.61 -2.06
N ARG A 57 -5.13 -2.35 -2.20
CA ARG A 57 -4.23 -3.19 -2.99
C ARG A 57 -2.80 -3.20 -2.46
N ILE A 58 -2.17 -4.38 -2.57
CA ILE A 58 -0.75 -4.57 -2.25
C ILE A 58 0.07 -4.73 -3.54
N GLY A 59 1.18 -4.01 -3.65
CA GLY A 59 2.22 -4.21 -4.66
C GLY A 59 3.49 -4.76 -4.02
N ALA A 60 3.75 -6.06 -4.21
CA ALA A 60 4.89 -6.76 -3.65
C ALA A 60 5.47 -7.78 -4.66
N SER A 61 6.80 -7.85 -4.75
CA SER A 61 7.50 -8.90 -5.51
C SER A 61 7.61 -10.22 -4.73
N ALA A 62 7.45 -10.18 -3.41
CA ALA A 62 7.44 -11.35 -2.54
C ALA A 62 6.05 -12.00 -2.39
N SER A 63 5.14 -11.79 -3.35
CA SER A 63 3.73 -12.19 -3.25
C SER A 63 3.54 -13.68 -2.93
N VAL A 64 4.34 -14.56 -3.52
CA VAL A 64 4.28 -16.00 -3.25
C VAL A 64 4.62 -16.32 -1.79
N ALA A 65 5.61 -15.64 -1.21
CA ALA A 65 5.97 -15.84 0.20
C ALA A 65 4.92 -15.26 1.15
N ILE A 66 4.26 -14.17 0.75
CA ILE A 66 3.17 -13.53 1.51
C ILE A 66 1.91 -14.42 1.56
N CYS A 67 1.62 -15.13 0.47
CA CYS A 67 0.41 -15.94 0.33
C CYS A 67 0.57 -17.42 0.76
N LYS A 68 1.80 -17.88 0.99
CA LYS A 68 2.06 -19.18 1.60
C LYS A 68 1.76 -19.14 3.10
#